data_AF-A0A972GIU7-F1
#
_entry.id   AF-A0A972GIU7-F1
#
_cell.length_a   1.000
_cell.length_b   1.000
_cell.length_c   1.000
_cell.angle_alpha   90.00
_cell.angle_beta   90.00
_cell.angle_gamma   90.00
#
_symmetry.space_group_name_H-M   'P 1'
#
loop_
_entity.id
_entity.type
_entity.pdbx_description
1 polymer ?
#
loop_
_entity_poly.entity_id
_entity_poly.type
_entity_poly.pdbx_seq_one_letter_code
_entity_poly.pdbx_strand_id
1 'polypeptide(L)'
;MHLLLRTAPRISIYKAIPQRLSYQAKHGGILFYGKANCATCHSDNLFTDQEHYNLAVPQIGAGKGEAAPLDLGRFGVTRDEADRFAFRTPPLRNVDLSGPYMHNGAFATLESAIRHHLDPEKSLCTYDVNEQLPSLFQLTFQNNPELLDDMLATLDPVAPTEELTESEIKEIVAFLSALTDPAATNLDVTPNSVPSGLLVSDEIENIYVPMIHAQ
;
A
#
# COMPACT_ATOMS: atom_id res chain seq x y z
N MET A 1 34.84 28.52 -2.32
CA MET A 1 34.66 28.57 -0.86
C MET A 1 33.71 27.44 -0.49
N HIS A 2 34.29 26.32 -0.07
CA HIS A 2 33.60 25.13 0.44
C HIS A 2 32.84 25.48 1.73
N LEU A 3 31.58 25.04 1.88
CA LEU A 3 31.01 24.67 3.18
C LEU A 3 29.74 23.81 2.95
N LEU A 4 29.89 22.48 2.95
CA LEU A 4 29.46 21.53 3.99
C LEU A 4 27.99 21.07 3.90
N LEU A 5 27.75 20.07 3.04
CA LEU A 5 26.65 19.11 3.19
C LEU A 5 27.23 17.82 3.82
N ARG A 6 27.00 17.65 5.12
CA ARG A 6 27.18 16.43 5.93
C ARG A 6 25.87 16.34 6.75
N THR A 7 25.14 15.25 6.92
CA THR A 7 25.41 13.81 6.84
C THR A 7 24.08 13.07 6.96
N ALA A 8 23.76 12.19 6.01
CA ALA A 8 22.96 10.98 6.18
C ALA A 8 23.17 10.14 4.90
N PRO A 9 23.25 8.81 4.95
CA PRO A 9 23.40 8.02 3.75
C PRO A 9 22.07 8.10 2.99
N ARG A 10 21.94 9.07 2.09
CA ARG A 10 20.96 9.02 1.01
C ARG A 10 21.24 7.71 0.28
N ILE A 11 20.43 6.68 0.56
CA ILE A 11 20.27 5.55 -0.36
C ILE A 11 19.81 6.20 -1.65
N SER A 12 20.79 6.39 -2.52
CA SER A 12 20.60 7.03 -3.80
C SER A 12 19.65 6.12 -4.57
N ILE A 13 18.40 6.56 -4.69
CA ILE A 13 17.45 6.09 -5.69
C ILE A 13 18.07 6.06 -7.11
N TYR A 14 19.22 6.72 -7.32
CA TYR A 14 19.98 6.70 -8.57
C TYR A 14 21.00 5.55 -8.69
N LYS A 15 21.25 4.73 -7.65
CA LYS A 15 22.32 3.72 -7.68
C LYS A 15 21.84 2.28 -7.93
N ALA A 16 20.54 2.05 -8.08
CA ALA A 16 19.98 0.72 -8.31
C ALA A 16 18.78 0.72 -9.28
N ILE A 17 18.82 1.51 -10.35
CA ILE A 17 17.97 1.24 -11.52
C ILE A 17 18.89 0.89 -12.70
N PRO A 18 19.12 -0.40 -13.00
CA PRO A 18 19.76 -0.82 -14.24
C PRO A 18 18.91 -0.46 -15.48
N GLN A 19 17.66 -0.03 -15.27
CA GLN A 19 16.72 0.34 -16.32
C GLN A 19 16.50 1.87 -16.40
N ARG A 20 16.68 2.42 -17.58
CA ARG A 20 16.27 3.80 -17.87
C ARG A 20 14.74 3.84 -17.80
N LEU A 21 14.17 4.55 -16.81
CA LEU A 21 12.71 4.78 -16.73
C LEU A 21 12.15 5.22 -18.09
N SER A 22 10.98 4.69 -18.46
CA SER A 22 10.25 5.11 -19.65
C SER A 22 9.89 6.60 -19.55
N TYR A 23 9.56 7.23 -20.68
CA TYR A 23 9.12 8.62 -20.68
C TYR A 23 7.85 8.82 -19.82
N GLN A 24 6.89 7.91 -19.96
CA GLN A 24 5.66 7.89 -19.17
C GLN A 24 5.93 7.74 -17.66
N ALA A 25 6.82 6.82 -17.27
CA ALA A 25 7.15 6.64 -15.85
C ALA A 25 7.85 7.87 -15.25
N LYS A 26 8.67 8.58 -16.04
CA LYS A 26 9.27 9.85 -15.59
C LYS A 26 8.22 10.94 -15.39
N HIS A 27 7.27 11.04 -16.33
CA HIS A 27 6.16 11.98 -16.22
C HIS A 27 5.27 11.67 -15.02
N GLY A 28 4.95 10.39 -14.81
CA GLY A 28 4.24 9.92 -13.63
C GLY A 28 4.93 10.28 -12.33
N GLY A 29 6.27 10.18 -12.29
CA GLY A 29 7.06 10.65 -11.15
C GLY A 29 6.89 12.15 -10.91
N ILE A 30 6.94 12.98 -11.95
CA ILE A 30 6.72 14.43 -11.83
C ILE A 30 5.32 14.73 -11.28
N LEU A 31 4.30 14.02 -11.75
CA LEU A 31 2.93 14.16 -11.25
C LEU A 31 2.82 13.74 -9.78
N PHE A 32 3.41 12.59 -9.43
CA PHE A 32 3.40 12.01 -8.08
C PHE A 32 3.98 12.96 -7.03
N TYR A 33 5.09 13.64 -7.34
CA TYR A 33 5.73 14.62 -6.45
C TYR A 33 5.16 16.05 -6.58
N GLY A 34 4.22 16.26 -7.49
CA GLY A 34 3.68 17.58 -7.81
C GLY A 34 2.16 17.55 -7.84
N LYS A 35 1.59 17.65 -9.05
CA LYS A 35 0.15 17.84 -9.29
C LYS A 35 -0.75 16.85 -8.55
N ALA A 36 -0.35 15.57 -8.50
CA ALA A 36 -1.13 14.51 -7.87
C ALA A 36 -0.96 14.45 -6.34
N ASN A 37 0.02 15.18 -5.80
CA ASN A 37 0.25 15.35 -4.36
C ASN A 37 0.49 14.05 -3.56
N CYS A 38 0.78 12.93 -4.24
CA CYS A 38 0.91 11.61 -3.61
C CYS A 38 2.07 11.54 -2.62
N ALA A 39 3.17 12.25 -2.91
CA ALA A 39 4.38 12.26 -2.11
C ALA A 39 4.23 12.92 -0.73
N THR A 40 3.10 13.56 -0.44
CA THR A 40 2.82 14.13 0.88
C THR A 40 2.76 13.03 1.95
N CYS A 41 2.11 11.90 1.66
CA CYS A 41 2.07 10.74 2.55
C CYS A 41 3.02 9.62 2.07
N HIS A 42 3.13 9.41 0.76
CA HIS A 42 4.02 8.41 0.19
C HIS A 42 5.44 8.95 -0.05
N SER A 43 6.10 9.32 1.05
CA SER A 43 7.40 10.02 1.05
C SER A 43 8.60 9.09 1.32
N ASP A 44 9.81 9.66 1.27
CA ASP A 44 11.07 8.98 1.57
C ASP A 44 11.40 7.75 0.70
N ASN A 45 12.45 7.02 1.09
CA ASN A 45 13.03 5.92 0.30
C ASN A 45 12.07 4.71 0.13
N LEU A 46 11.06 4.60 1.00
CA LEU A 46 10.10 3.51 1.00
C LEU A 46 8.71 3.93 0.48
N PHE A 47 8.52 5.20 0.11
CA PHE A 47 7.24 5.75 -0.32
C PHE A 47 6.14 5.61 0.75
N THR A 48 6.49 5.96 1.99
CA THR A 48 5.61 5.95 3.16
C THR A 48 6.22 6.83 4.26
N ASP A 49 5.37 7.67 4.84
CA ASP A 49 5.64 8.41 6.07
C ASP A 49 5.37 7.59 7.35
N GLN A 50 4.75 6.42 7.20
CA GLN A 50 4.31 5.53 8.28
C GLN A 50 3.23 6.11 9.20
N GLU A 51 2.66 7.25 8.83
CA GLU A 51 1.53 7.85 9.53
C GLU A 51 0.22 7.18 9.11
N HIS A 52 -0.89 7.56 9.74
CA HIS A 52 -2.19 6.95 9.53
C HIS A 52 -3.17 7.98 9.00
N TYR A 53 -3.91 7.59 7.96
CA TYR A 53 -4.87 8.46 7.30
C TYR A 53 -6.16 7.70 7.00
N ASN A 54 -7.28 8.41 7.11
CA ASN A 54 -8.58 7.95 6.67
C ASN A 54 -8.82 8.44 5.24
N LEU A 55 -8.86 7.48 4.31
CA LEU A 55 -9.25 7.71 2.91
C LEU A 55 -10.71 7.32 2.63
N ALA A 56 -11.49 6.99 3.66
CA ALA A 56 -12.86 6.50 3.52
C ALA A 56 -12.98 5.31 2.55
N VAL A 57 -12.02 4.38 2.62
CA VAL A 57 -12.03 3.15 1.82
C VAL A 57 -13.30 2.34 2.15
N PRO A 58 -14.07 1.90 1.13
CA PRO A 58 -15.28 1.11 1.31
C PRO A 58 -15.09 -0.07 2.27
N GLN A 59 -16.03 -0.23 3.21
CA GLN A 59 -15.97 -1.27 4.22
C GLN A 59 -16.48 -2.60 3.65
N ILE A 60 -15.58 -3.58 3.55
CA ILE A 60 -15.86 -4.92 3.02
C ILE A 60 -15.20 -5.98 3.92
N GLY A 61 -15.69 -7.22 3.83
CA GLY A 61 -15.17 -8.36 4.58
C GLY A 61 -15.76 -8.49 5.99
N ALA A 62 -15.03 -9.19 6.86
CA ALA A 62 -15.50 -9.56 8.19
C ALA A 62 -15.28 -8.45 9.26
N GLY A 63 -14.56 -7.38 8.91
CA GLY A 63 -14.16 -6.34 9.87
C GLY A 63 -13.16 -6.85 10.92
N LYS A 64 -13.07 -6.12 12.03
CA LYS A 64 -12.08 -6.39 13.09
C LYS A 64 -12.61 -6.08 14.49
N GLY A 65 -12.44 -7.05 15.39
CA GLY A 65 -12.73 -6.88 16.81
C GLY A 65 -14.22 -6.69 17.11
N GLU A 66 -14.54 -5.92 18.15
CA GLU A 66 -15.90 -5.67 18.62
C GLU A 66 -16.75 -4.86 17.63
N ALA A 67 -16.11 -4.13 16.72
CA ALA A 67 -16.77 -3.32 15.70
C ALA A 67 -17.12 -4.11 14.42
N ALA A 68 -16.75 -5.40 14.34
CA ALA A 68 -17.10 -6.26 13.21
C ALA A 68 -18.63 -6.17 12.94
N PRO A 69 -19.05 -5.99 11.67
CA PRO A 69 -18.27 -6.23 10.45
C PRO A 69 -17.41 -5.04 9.96
N LEU A 70 -17.22 -3.99 10.74
CA LEU A 70 -16.37 -2.85 10.39
C LEU A 70 -14.92 -3.06 10.85
N ASP A 71 -13.97 -2.45 10.15
CA ASP A 71 -12.61 -2.24 10.65
C ASP A 71 -12.41 -0.74 10.91
N LEU A 72 -12.41 -0.36 12.19
CA LEU A 72 -12.23 1.04 12.61
C LEU A 72 -10.77 1.51 12.51
N GLY A 73 -9.85 0.66 12.03
CA GLY A 73 -8.46 1.03 11.79
C GLY A 73 -7.72 1.38 13.10
N ARG A 74 -7.02 2.51 13.09
CA ARG A 74 -6.19 3.00 14.21
C ARG A 74 -6.99 3.19 15.50
N PHE A 75 -8.27 3.58 15.42
CA PHE A 75 -9.17 3.67 16.57
C PHE A 75 -9.19 2.38 17.41
N GLY A 76 -9.11 1.20 16.78
CA GLY A 76 -9.11 -0.08 17.49
C GLY A 76 -7.96 -0.23 18.50
N VAL A 77 -6.90 0.57 18.35
CA VAL A 77 -5.73 0.62 19.23
C VAL A 77 -5.79 1.85 20.14
N THR A 78 -6.06 3.03 19.59
CA THR A 78 -5.92 4.31 20.32
C THR A 78 -7.17 4.68 21.12
N ARG A 79 -8.34 4.22 20.66
CA ARG A 79 -9.67 4.62 21.17
C ARG A 79 -9.96 6.13 21.06
N ASP A 80 -9.22 6.84 20.21
CA ASP A 80 -9.48 8.24 19.88
C ASP A 80 -10.42 8.32 18.67
N GLU A 81 -11.58 8.96 18.82
CA GLU A 81 -12.57 9.08 17.74
C GLU A 81 -12.00 9.72 16.46
N ALA A 82 -10.99 10.59 16.58
CA ALA A 82 -10.32 11.18 15.42
C ALA A 82 -9.53 10.17 14.58
N ASP A 83 -9.18 9.00 15.14
CA ASP A 83 -8.42 7.93 14.47
C ASP A 83 -9.31 6.90 13.76
N ARG A 84 -10.63 7.12 13.71
CA ARG A 84 -11.55 6.16 13.08
C ARG A 84 -11.26 6.04 11.60
N PHE A 85 -11.23 4.78 11.15
CA PHE A 85 -10.98 4.40 9.76
C PHE A 85 -9.60 4.83 9.22
N ALA A 86 -8.71 5.33 10.07
CA ALA A 86 -7.35 5.68 9.68
C ALA A 86 -6.48 4.43 9.60
N PHE A 87 -5.76 4.26 8.50
CA PHE A 87 -4.83 3.16 8.27
C PHE A 87 -3.45 3.70 7.94
N ARG A 88 -2.43 2.93 8.33
CA ARG A 88 -1.04 3.29 8.08
C ARG A 88 -0.76 3.36 6.57
N THR A 89 -0.08 4.41 6.11
CA THR A 89 0.42 4.54 4.73
C THR A 89 1.31 3.33 4.38
N PRO A 90 0.93 2.44 3.45
CA PRO A 90 1.78 1.32 3.06
C PRO A 90 2.95 1.78 2.17
N PRO A 91 4.11 1.11 2.22
CA PRO A 91 5.18 1.36 1.25
C PRO A 91 4.74 0.99 -0.17
N LEU A 92 5.21 1.70 -1.19
CA LEU A 92 4.80 1.50 -2.60
C LEU A 92 5.77 0.67 -3.45
N ARG A 93 6.87 0.17 -2.88
CA ARG A 93 7.77 -0.76 -3.59
C ARG A 93 7.02 -2.05 -3.90
N ASN A 94 7.09 -2.52 -5.14
CA ASN A 94 6.35 -3.69 -5.64
C ASN A 94 4.81 -3.58 -5.57
N VAL A 95 4.25 -2.37 -5.48
CA VAL A 95 2.79 -2.19 -5.38
C VAL A 95 2.03 -2.82 -6.55
N ASP A 96 2.64 -2.85 -7.74
CA ASP A 96 2.08 -3.45 -8.96
C ASP A 96 1.79 -4.96 -8.82
N LEU A 97 2.42 -5.63 -7.84
CA LEU A 97 2.32 -7.07 -7.61
C LEU A 97 1.43 -7.42 -6.40
N SER A 98 0.87 -6.43 -5.71
CA SER A 98 0.20 -6.62 -4.42
C SER A 98 -1.31 -6.39 -4.46
N GLY A 99 -1.93 -6.50 -5.64
CA GLY A 99 -3.39 -6.47 -5.75
C GLY A 99 -4.05 -7.65 -5.02
N PRO A 100 -5.33 -7.53 -4.62
CA PRO A 100 -6.16 -6.32 -4.65
C PRO A 100 -5.68 -5.26 -3.64
N TYR A 101 -6.14 -4.02 -3.82
CA TYR A 101 -5.55 -2.84 -3.18
C TYR A 101 -6.35 -2.31 -2.00
N MET A 102 -5.70 -1.47 -1.18
CA MET A 102 -6.15 -0.97 0.13
C MET A 102 -6.11 -2.02 1.24
N HIS A 103 -6.41 -1.61 2.48
CA HIS A 103 -6.28 -2.44 3.68
C HIS A 103 -7.15 -3.71 3.67
N ASN A 104 -8.23 -3.72 2.89
CA ASN A 104 -9.22 -4.79 2.82
C ASN A 104 -9.42 -5.36 1.41
N GLY A 105 -8.65 -4.90 0.42
CA GLY A 105 -8.78 -5.35 -0.98
C GLY A 105 -9.97 -4.76 -1.73
N ALA A 106 -10.48 -3.59 -1.33
CA ALA A 106 -11.65 -2.95 -1.97
C ALA A 106 -11.44 -2.53 -3.43
N PHE A 107 -10.22 -2.53 -3.97
CA PHE A 107 -10.02 -2.18 -5.37
C PHE A 107 -9.30 -3.28 -6.13
N ALA A 108 -9.88 -3.69 -7.26
CA ALA A 108 -9.32 -4.77 -8.07
C ALA A 108 -8.04 -4.37 -8.83
N THR A 109 -7.90 -3.07 -9.13
CA THR A 109 -6.79 -2.56 -9.94
C THR A 109 -6.08 -1.38 -9.27
N LEU A 110 -4.80 -1.20 -9.62
CA LEU A 110 -4.00 -0.09 -9.14
C LEU A 110 -4.58 1.25 -9.60
N GLU A 111 -5.13 1.28 -10.82
CA GLU A 111 -5.78 2.48 -11.36
C GLU A 111 -7.03 2.85 -10.54
N SER A 112 -7.88 1.88 -10.19
CA SER A 112 -9.05 2.13 -9.33
C SER A 112 -8.63 2.64 -7.95
N ALA A 113 -7.56 2.07 -7.37
CA ALA A 113 -6.99 2.56 -6.12
C ALA A 113 -6.47 4.00 -6.24
N ILE A 114 -5.77 4.36 -7.32
CA ILE A 114 -5.33 5.74 -7.58
C ILE A 114 -6.53 6.68 -7.69
N ARG A 115 -7.55 6.31 -8.47
CA ARG A 115 -8.77 7.13 -8.64
C ARG A 115 -9.48 7.39 -7.33
N HIS A 116 -9.50 6.42 -6.42
CA HIS A 116 -10.02 6.62 -5.07
C HIS A 116 -9.24 7.68 -4.30
N HIS A 117 -7.90 7.68 -4.35
CA HIS A 117 -7.10 8.72 -3.69
C HIS A 117 -7.37 10.13 -4.24
N LEU A 118 -7.72 10.26 -5.52
CA LEU A 118 -7.94 11.56 -6.15
C LEU A 118 -9.23 12.25 -5.66
N ASP A 119 -10.24 11.47 -5.30
CA ASP A 119 -11.52 11.95 -4.79
C ASP A 119 -12.19 10.86 -3.95
N PRO A 120 -11.78 10.69 -2.67
CA PRO A 120 -12.24 9.56 -1.87
C PRO A 120 -13.71 9.64 -1.51
N GLU A 121 -14.24 10.85 -1.26
CA GLU A 121 -15.66 11.06 -0.97
C GLU A 121 -16.53 10.65 -2.15
N LYS A 122 -16.24 11.15 -3.35
CA LYS A 122 -16.99 10.76 -4.55
C LYS A 122 -16.83 9.28 -4.83
N SER A 123 -15.60 8.76 -4.73
CA SER A 123 -15.31 7.35 -4.97
C SER A 123 -16.08 6.43 -4.02
N LEU A 124 -16.25 6.80 -2.75
CA LEU A 124 -17.06 6.06 -1.78
C LEU A 124 -18.54 6.10 -2.15
N CYS A 125 -19.06 7.29 -2.44
CA CYS A 125 -20.47 7.50 -2.79
C CYS A 125 -20.89 6.81 -4.09
N THR A 126 -19.97 6.63 -5.04
CA THR A 126 -20.24 6.00 -6.34
C THR A 126 -19.58 4.63 -6.51
N TYR A 127 -19.17 3.99 -5.40
CA TYR A 127 -18.45 2.72 -5.45
C TYR A 127 -19.32 1.60 -6.04
N ASP A 128 -18.89 1.02 -7.17
CA ASP A 128 -19.55 -0.13 -7.78
C ASP A 128 -18.95 -1.45 -7.29
N VAL A 129 -19.66 -2.08 -6.35
CA VAL A 129 -19.29 -3.37 -5.77
C VAL A 129 -19.20 -4.49 -6.81
N ASN A 130 -19.96 -4.41 -7.91
CA ASN A 130 -19.98 -5.45 -8.94
C ASN A 130 -18.75 -5.38 -9.84
N GLU A 131 -18.21 -4.19 -10.04
CA GLU A 131 -16.99 -3.96 -10.81
C GLU A 131 -15.74 -4.31 -9.99
N GLN A 132 -15.73 -3.94 -8.71
CA GLN A 132 -14.54 -4.03 -7.88
C GLN A 132 -14.36 -5.38 -7.19
N LEU A 133 -15.45 -6.10 -6.88
CA LEU A 133 -15.38 -7.30 -6.04
C LEU A 133 -15.90 -8.57 -6.73
N PRO A 134 -15.25 -9.74 -6.48
CA PRO A 134 -15.85 -11.03 -6.78
C PRO A 134 -17.17 -11.25 -6.03
N SER A 135 -18.08 -12.02 -6.60
CA SER A 135 -19.44 -12.23 -6.06
C SER A 135 -19.48 -12.67 -4.58
N LEU A 136 -18.50 -13.46 -4.14
CA LEU A 136 -18.41 -13.89 -2.73
C LEU A 136 -18.17 -12.72 -1.75
N PHE A 137 -17.45 -11.69 -2.17
CA PHE A 137 -17.14 -10.53 -1.31
C PHE A 137 -18.19 -9.43 -1.40
N GLN A 138 -18.99 -9.38 -2.48
CA GLN A 138 -20.07 -8.40 -2.64
C GLN A 138 -21.08 -8.43 -1.48
N LEU A 139 -21.35 -9.62 -0.93
CA LEU A 139 -22.28 -9.80 0.21
C LEU A 139 -21.78 -9.22 1.54
N THR A 140 -20.50 -8.89 1.62
CA THR A 140 -19.86 -8.33 2.83
C THR A 140 -19.75 -6.81 2.80
N PHE A 141 -20.10 -6.19 1.68
CA PHE A 141 -20.03 -4.75 1.51
C PHE A 141 -21.02 -4.03 2.42
N GLN A 142 -20.52 -3.06 3.18
CA GLN A 142 -21.30 -2.20 4.07
C GLN A 142 -21.48 -0.82 3.41
N ASN A 143 -22.72 -0.40 3.22
CA ASN A 143 -23.04 0.85 2.51
C ASN A 143 -24.22 1.62 3.13
N ASN A 144 -24.53 1.37 4.40
CA ASN A 144 -25.61 2.11 5.06
C ASN A 144 -25.21 3.59 5.23
N PRO A 145 -26.16 4.55 5.14
CA PRO A 145 -25.83 5.98 5.15
C PRO A 145 -25.11 6.46 6.40
N GLU A 146 -25.48 5.96 7.59
CA GLU A 146 -24.84 6.35 8.86
C GLU A 146 -23.35 6.01 8.87
N LEU A 147 -22.97 4.84 8.33
CA LEU A 147 -21.58 4.48 8.17
C LEU A 147 -20.83 5.42 7.20
N LEU A 148 -21.46 5.80 6.08
CA LEU A 148 -20.83 6.71 5.12
C LEU A 148 -20.57 8.07 5.76
N ASP A 149 -21.54 8.59 6.51
CA ASP A 149 -21.38 9.84 7.26
C ASP A 149 -20.26 9.74 8.31
N ASP A 150 -20.20 8.63 9.06
CA ASP A 150 -19.14 8.35 10.04
C ASP A 150 -17.73 8.31 9.39
N MET A 151 -17.61 7.66 8.24
CA MET A 151 -16.35 7.57 7.49
C MET A 151 -15.90 8.93 6.97
N LEU A 152 -16.84 9.75 6.49
CA LEU A 152 -16.56 11.08 5.95
C LEU A 152 -16.28 12.11 7.06
N ALA A 153 -16.85 11.93 8.25
CA ALA A 153 -16.65 12.83 9.39
C ALA A 153 -15.19 12.94 9.87
N THR A 154 -14.37 11.94 9.54
CA THR A 154 -12.94 11.86 9.90
C THR A 154 -12.04 11.75 8.66
N LEU A 155 -12.56 12.07 7.47
CA LEU A 155 -11.80 11.97 6.22
C LEU A 155 -10.61 12.95 6.21
N ASP A 156 -9.43 12.45 5.84
CA ASP A 156 -8.24 13.28 5.71
C ASP A 156 -8.21 14.05 4.37
N PRO A 157 -7.66 15.27 4.34
CA PRO A 157 -7.57 16.07 3.13
C PRO A 157 -6.46 15.53 2.20
N VAL A 158 -6.83 14.73 1.20
CA VAL A 158 -5.88 14.06 0.28
C VAL A 158 -6.02 14.46 -1.19
N ALA A 159 -6.70 15.56 -1.47
CA ALA A 159 -6.97 16.01 -2.83
C ALA A 159 -5.68 16.38 -3.61
N PRO A 160 -5.66 16.15 -4.94
CA PRO A 160 -4.61 16.66 -5.80
C PRO A 160 -4.63 18.19 -5.81
N THR A 161 -3.52 18.82 -6.21
CA THR A 161 -3.48 20.29 -6.30
C THR A 161 -4.32 20.81 -7.46
N GLU A 162 -4.52 19.98 -8.48
CA GLU A 162 -5.32 20.26 -9.68
C GLU A 162 -5.91 18.95 -10.24
N GLU A 163 -6.98 19.06 -11.01
CA GLU A 163 -7.62 17.90 -11.66
C GLU A 163 -6.67 17.22 -12.67
N LEU A 164 -6.53 15.90 -12.54
CA LEU A 164 -5.69 15.08 -13.40
C LEU A 164 -6.50 14.55 -14.59
N THR A 165 -5.86 14.53 -15.74
CA THR A 165 -6.39 13.92 -16.96
C THR A 165 -6.19 12.40 -16.94
N GLU A 166 -6.95 11.71 -17.78
CA GLU A 166 -6.82 10.26 -18.02
C GLU A 166 -5.40 9.84 -18.44
N SER A 167 -4.69 10.69 -19.18
CA SER A 167 -3.31 10.42 -19.57
C SER A 167 -2.36 10.53 -18.38
N GLU A 168 -2.55 11.53 -17.53
CA GLU A 168 -1.73 11.74 -16.33
C GLU A 168 -1.91 10.59 -15.32
N ILE A 169 -3.13 10.08 -15.15
CA ILE A 169 -3.39 8.89 -14.31
C ILE A 169 -2.60 7.69 -14.83
N LYS A 170 -2.59 7.44 -16.14
CA LYS A 170 -1.80 6.35 -16.75
C LYS A 170 -0.30 6.53 -16.58
N GLU A 171 0.19 7.77 -16.62
CA GLU A 171 1.59 8.07 -16.36
C GLU A 171 1.95 7.77 -14.89
N ILE A 172 1.07 8.10 -13.93
CA ILE A 172 1.25 7.74 -12.51
C ILE A 172 1.29 6.21 -12.34
N VAL A 173 0.37 5.47 -12.97
CA VAL A 173 0.40 4.00 -12.98
C VAL A 173 1.76 3.51 -13.49
N ALA A 174 2.23 4.03 -14.63
CA ALA A 174 3.53 3.63 -15.19
C ALA A 174 4.72 3.94 -14.27
N PHE A 175 4.64 5.02 -13.48
CA PHE A 175 5.64 5.33 -12.46
C PHE A 175 5.61 4.31 -11.32
N LEU A 176 4.44 3.98 -10.79
CA LEU A 176 4.30 3.01 -9.70
C LEU A 176 4.72 1.60 -10.13
N SER A 177 4.37 1.15 -11.34
CA SER A 177 4.83 -0.14 -11.87
C SER A 177 6.36 -0.19 -12.03
N ALA A 178 7.02 0.95 -12.27
CA ALA A 178 8.47 1.02 -12.33
C ALA A 178 9.16 0.92 -10.94
N LEU A 179 8.40 0.94 -9.84
CA LEU A 179 8.90 0.69 -8.48
C LEU A 179 9.00 -0.81 -8.16
N THR A 180 8.63 -1.68 -9.10
CA THR A 180 8.73 -3.13 -8.96
C THR A 180 10.15 -3.61 -9.19
N ASP A 181 10.69 -4.34 -8.21
CA ASP A 181 11.94 -5.07 -8.35
C ASP A 181 11.75 -6.21 -9.37
N PRO A 182 12.55 -6.28 -10.45
CA PRO A 182 12.48 -7.39 -11.40
C PRO A 182 12.58 -8.77 -10.74
N ALA A 183 13.34 -8.90 -9.65
CA ALA A 183 13.45 -10.16 -8.91
C ALA A 183 12.15 -10.54 -8.17
N ALA A 184 11.32 -9.56 -7.80
CA ALA A 184 10.04 -9.82 -7.14
C ALA A 184 9.01 -10.50 -8.05
N THR A 185 9.22 -10.48 -9.38
CA THR A 185 8.36 -11.18 -10.34
C THR A 185 8.65 -12.68 -10.43
N ASN A 186 9.78 -13.15 -9.88
CA ASN A 186 10.16 -14.55 -9.88
C ASN A 186 10.39 -15.03 -8.43
N LEU A 187 9.38 -15.65 -7.85
CA LEU A 187 9.41 -16.15 -6.47
C LEU A 187 10.06 -17.53 -6.32
N ASP A 188 10.50 -18.17 -7.41
CA ASP A 188 11.16 -19.50 -7.40
C ASP A 188 12.64 -19.44 -6.97
N VAL A 189 13.06 -18.37 -6.32
CA VAL A 189 14.44 -18.22 -5.82
C VAL A 189 14.49 -18.62 -4.35
N THR A 190 14.53 -19.93 -4.08
CA THR A 190 14.87 -20.42 -2.75
C THR A 190 16.39 -20.26 -2.55
N PRO A 191 16.86 -19.45 -1.59
CA PRO A 191 18.29 -19.33 -1.34
C PRO A 191 18.79 -20.64 -0.72
N ASN A 192 19.98 -21.12 -1.13
CA ASN A 192 20.58 -22.33 -0.57
C ASN A 192 20.81 -22.27 0.95
N SER A 193 20.88 -21.05 1.51
CA SER A 193 21.08 -20.83 2.94
C SER A 193 20.43 -19.54 3.41
N VAL A 194 19.99 -19.52 4.67
CA VAL A 194 19.58 -18.28 5.36
C VAL A 194 20.79 -17.43 5.77
N PRO A 195 20.63 -16.14 6.10
CA PRO A 195 21.74 -15.25 6.49
C PRO A 195 22.60 -15.72 7.69
N SER A 196 22.08 -16.62 8.53
CA SER A 196 22.85 -17.26 9.60
C SER A 196 23.82 -18.34 9.10
N GLY A 197 23.79 -18.69 7.81
CA GLY A 197 24.60 -19.74 7.18
C GLY A 197 23.99 -21.14 7.22
N LEU A 198 22.82 -21.32 7.85
CA LEU A 198 22.10 -22.59 7.82
C LEU A 198 21.51 -22.85 6.42
N LEU A 199 21.61 -24.09 5.94
CA LEU A 199 21.03 -24.48 4.66
C LEU A 199 19.50 -24.41 4.71
N VAL A 200 18.90 -24.00 3.59
CA VAL A 200 17.46 -24.18 3.37
C VAL A 200 17.31 -25.56 2.71
N SER A 201 17.17 -26.60 3.52
CA SER A 201 17.01 -27.97 3.03
C SER A 201 15.53 -28.30 2.81
N ASP A 202 15.21 -28.87 1.66
CA ASP A 202 13.88 -29.45 1.37
C ASP A 202 13.64 -30.80 2.08
N GLU A 203 14.66 -31.33 2.78
CA GLU A 203 14.59 -32.61 3.47
C GLU A 203 14.83 -32.42 4.98
N ILE A 204 13.74 -32.50 5.75
CA ILE A 204 13.83 -32.86 7.17
C ILE A 204 14.15 -34.36 7.21
N GLU A 205 15.38 -34.75 6.88
CA GLU A 205 15.88 -36.06 7.31
C GLU A 205 16.21 -35.97 8.80
N ASN A 206 15.29 -36.48 9.61
CA ASN A 206 15.49 -37.00 10.96
C ASN A 206 16.76 -36.48 11.67
N ILE A 207 16.67 -35.28 12.25
CA ILE A 207 17.60 -34.89 13.31
C ILE A 207 17.30 -35.79 14.51
N TYR A 208 17.97 -36.93 14.57
CA TYR A 208 18.05 -37.76 15.76
C TYR A 208 18.82 -36.97 16.82
N VAL A 209 18.11 -36.39 17.78
CA VAL A 209 18.73 -35.81 18.97
C VAL A 209 18.97 -36.98 19.94
N PRO A 210 20.23 -37.41 20.18
CA PRO A 210 20.47 -38.46 21.15
C PRO A 210 20.11 -37.94 22.54
N MET A 211 19.14 -38.61 23.17
CA MET A 211 18.80 -38.38 24.58
C MET A 211 20.01 -38.74 25.45
N ILE A 212 20.75 -37.71 25.85
CA ILE A 212 21.72 -37.79 26.94
C ILE A 212 20.97 -38.19 28.21
N HIS A 213 21.08 -39.47 28.55
CA HIS A 213 20.66 -39.98 29.85
C HIS A 213 21.62 -39.42 30.90
N ALA A 214 21.13 -38.49 31.72
CA ALA A 214 21.78 -38.13 32.97
C ALA A 214 21.60 -39.31 33.95
N GLN A 215 22.72 -39.79 34.49
CA GLN A 215 22.76 -40.71 35.63
C GLN A 215 22.36 -39.99 36.92
#